data_AF-A0A7Z0LDC9-F1
#
_entry.id   AF-A0A7Z0LDC9-F1
#
_cell.length_a   1.000
_cell.length_b   1.000
_cell.length_c   1.000
_cell.angle_alpha   90.00
_cell.angle_beta   90.00
_cell.angle_gamma   90.00
#
_symmetry.space_group_name_H-M   'P 1'
#
loop_
_entity.id
_entity.type
_entity.pdbx_description
1 polymer ?
#
loop_
_entity_poly.entity_id
_entity_poly.type
_entity_poly.pdbx_seq_one_letter_code
_entity_poly.pdbx_strand_id
1 'polypeptide(L)' 'MNRLAESGDFDDLFRSQLEEAMNDLFNAELTAFLGYEPYSQEGYNTGNSRNGSYTRTLDTKYGKLNFTRLPAKQ' A
#
# COMPACT_ATOMS: atom_id res chain seq x y z
N MET A 1 24.24 -12.20 -19.80
CA MET A 1 23.28 -11.33 -19.10
C MET A 1 23.00 -11.94 -17.73
N ASN A 2 23.74 -11.54 -16.70
CA ASN A 2 23.44 -11.89 -15.29
C ASN A 2 23.20 -10.58 -14.55
N ARG A 3 21.95 -10.29 -14.20
CA ARG A 3 21.57 -9.07 -13.44
C ARG A 3 21.75 -9.21 -11.93
N LEU A 4 22.24 -10.36 -11.47
CA LEU A 4 22.36 -10.70 -10.04
C LEU A 4 23.56 -10.07 -9.31
N ALA A 5 24.41 -9.27 -9.98
CA ALA A 5 25.76 -8.94 -9.50
C ALA A 5 26.05 -7.45 -9.23
N GLU A 6 25.06 -6.56 -9.27
CA GLU A 6 25.24 -5.15 -8.86
C GLU A 6 24.43 -4.88 -7.60
N SER A 7 25.11 -4.47 -6.53
CA SER A 7 24.48 -4.19 -5.23
C SER A 7 23.35 -3.14 -5.31
N GLY A 8 23.41 -2.24 -6.29
CA GLY A 8 22.34 -1.28 -6.57
C GLY A 8 21.04 -1.91 -7.08
N ASP A 9 21.12 -3.00 -7.86
CA ASP A 9 19.93 -3.71 -8.38
C ASP A 9 19.19 -4.43 -7.24
N PHE A 10 19.91 -4.89 -6.21
CA PHE A 10 19.30 -5.54 -5.04
C PHE A 10 18.59 -4.54 -4.11
N ASP A 11 19.18 -3.37 -3.86
CA ASP A 11 18.56 -2.34 -3.03
C ASP A 11 17.29 -1.78 -3.68
N ASP A 12 17.30 -1.58 -5.00
CA ASP A 12 16.10 -1.16 -5.74
C ASP A 12 15.04 -2.27 -5.80
N LEU A 13 15.45 -3.53 -5.96
CA LEU A 13 14.54 -4.66 -5.84
C LEU A 13 13.88 -4.68 -4.45
N PHE A 14 14.67 -4.56 -3.39
CA PHE A 14 14.14 -4.55 -2.02
C PHE A 14 13.22 -3.34 -1.78
N ARG A 15 13.60 -2.16 -2.28
CA ARG A 15 12.80 -0.93 -2.21
C ARG A 15 11.42 -1.15 -2.85
N SER A 16 11.37 -1.69 -4.06
CA SER A 16 10.11 -1.94 -4.78
C SER A 16 9.24 -3.00 -4.09
N GLN A 17 9.83 -4.10 -3.63
CA GLN A 17 9.10 -5.14 -2.89
C GLN A 17 8.57 -4.63 -1.55
N LEU A 18 9.33 -3.77 -0.86
CA LEU A 18 8.88 -3.13 0.35
C LEU A 18 7.72 -2.16 0.10
N GLU A 19 7.78 -1.39 -1.00
CA GLU A 19 6.68 -0.49 -1.40
C GLU A 19 5.38 -1.27 -1.66
N GLU A 20 5.47 -2.37 -2.41
CA GLU A 20 4.35 -3.26 -2.73
C GLU A 20 3.76 -3.89 -1.46
N ALA A 21 4.58 -4.54 -0.65
CA ALA A 21 4.13 -5.22 0.57
C ALA A 21 3.46 -4.27 1.58
N MET A 22 3.96 -3.05 1.70
CA MET A 22 3.35 -2.04 2.59
C MET A 22 2.01 -1.54 2.04
N ASN A 23 1.89 -1.32 0.74
CA ASN A 23 0.62 -0.93 0.13
C ASN A 23 -0.44 -2.04 0.29
N ASP A 24 -0.05 -3.29 0.13
CA ASP A 24 -0.92 -4.44 0.36
C ASP A 24 -1.35 -4.55 1.83
N LEU A 25 -0.41 -4.36 2.76
CA LEU A 25 -0.71 -4.33 4.19
C LEU A 25 -1.73 -3.24 4.52
N PHE A 26 -1.57 -2.02 3.99
CA PHE A 26 -2.52 -0.93 4.24
C PHE A 26 -3.91 -1.23 3.67
N ASN A 27 -3.99 -1.90 2.52
CA ASN A 27 -5.28 -2.32 1.96
C ASN A 27 -5.95 -3.40 2.84
N ALA A 28 -5.17 -4.38 3.31
CA ALA A 28 -5.64 -5.42 4.20
C ALA A 28 -6.10 -4.85 5.56
N GLU A 29 -5.35 -3.93 6.15
CA GLU A 29 -5.73 -3.23 7.38
C GLU A 29 -7.03 -2.45 7.20
N LEU A 30 -7.20 -1.77 6.05
CA LEU A 30 -8.44 -1.04 5.75
C LEU A 30 -9.63 -1.98 5.58
N THR A 31 -9.45 -3.12 4.91
CA THR A 31 -10.48 -4.17 4.83
C THR A 31 -10.84 -4.68 6.22
N ALA A 32 -9.86 -4.99 7.06
CA ALA A 32 -10.10 -5.44 8.42
C ALA A 32 -10.81 -4.38 9.28
N PHE A 33 -10.47 -3.10 9.10
CA PHE A 33 -11.08 -1.98 9.82
C PHE A 33 -12.55 -1.75 9.40
N LEU A 34 -12.81 -1.76 8.09
CA LEU A 34 -14.16 -1.54 7.56
C LEU A 34 -15.05 -2.78 7.65
N GLY A 35 -14.46 -3.97 7.70
CA GLY A 35 -15.17 -5.25 7.74
C GLY A 35 -15.74 -5.69 6.40
N TYR A 36 -15.35 -5.06 5.29
CA TYR A 36 -15.83 -5.41 3.95
C TYR A 36 -14.77 -5.13 2.87
N GLU A 37 -14.79 -5.92 1.80
CA GLU A 37 -13.89 -5.77 0.66
C GLU A 37 -14.26 -4.61 -0.26
N PRO A 38 -13.32 -4.04 -1.04
CA PRO A 38 -13.63 -3.02 -2.04
C PRO A 38 -14.82 -3.42 -2.92
N TYR A 39 -15.80 -2.53 -3.04
CA TYR A 39 -17.03 -2.72 -3.83
C TYR A 39 -17.96 -3.85 -3.33
N SER A 40 -17.70 -4.44 -2.15
CA SER A 40 -18.63 -5.39 -1.52
C SER A 40 -19.94 -4.70 -1.16
N GLN A 41 -21.06 -5.40 -1.36
CA GLN A 41 -22.39 -4.97 -0.92
C GLN A 41 -22.50 -4.86 0.60
N GLU A 42 -21.67 -5.61 1.33
CA GLU A 42 -21.58 -5.54 2.80
C GLU A 42 -21.19 -4.14 3.29
N GLY A 43 -20.53 -3.35 2.44
CA GLY A 43 -20.17 -1.96 2.75
C GLY A 43 -21.34 -0.97 2.68
N TYR A 44 -22.51 -1.37 2.15
CA TYR A 44 -23.64 -0.46 2.00
C TYR A 44 -24.29 -0.13 3.35
N ASN A 45 -24.60 1.14 3.57
CA ASN A 45 -25.24 1.64 4.79
C ASN A 45 -24.43 1.39 6.09
N THR A 46 -23.12 1.13 5.99
CA THR A 46 -22.23 0.92 7.16
C THR A 46 -21.82 2.22 7.86
N GLY A 47 -22.15 3.38 7.30
CA GLY A 47 -21.70 4.69 7.79
C GLY A 47 -20.29 5.08 7.32
N ASN A 48 -19.40 4.11 7.10
CA ASN A 48 -18.01 4.35 6.70
C ASN A 48 -17.72 3.82 5.29
N SER A 49 -17.38 4.73 4.37
CA SER A 49 -17.07 4.39 2.98
C SER A 49 -15.59 4.54 2.66
N ARG A 50 -15.08 3.67 1.77
CA ARG A 50 -13.78 3.86 1.11
C ARG A 50 -13.89 5.04 0.16
N ASN A 51 -13.31 6.20 0.50
CA ASN A 51 -13.50 7.43 -0.26
C ASN A 51 -12.19 8.03 -0.77
N GLY A 52 -11.75 7.53 -1.92
CA GLY A 52 -10.56 8.01 -2.63
C GLY A 52 -9.27 7.43 -2.10
N SER A 53 -8.14 8.02 -2.50
CA SER A 53 -6.79 7.65 -2.07
C SER A 53 -5.95 8.91 -1.92
N TYR A 54 -4.95 8.88 -1.04
CA TYR A 54 -3.91 9.89 -0.98
C TYR A 54 -2.53 9.24 -1.08
N THR A 55 -1.61 9.89 -1.78
CA THR A 55 -0.22 9.43 -1.88
C THR A 55 0.62 10.09 -0.80
N ARG A 56 1.49 9.34 -0.13
CA ARG A 56 2.56 9.88 0.71
C ARG A 56 3.89 9.24 0.38
N THR A 57 4.93 10.07 0.38
CA THR A 57 6.30 9.62 0.18
C THR A 57 7.01 9.58 1.53
N LEU A 58 7.70 8.48 1.83
CA LEU A 58 8.60 8.38 2.99
C LEU A 58 10.04 8.20 2.50
N ASP A 59 10.94 8.99 3.09
CA ASP A 59 12.38 8.81 2.90
C ASP A 59 12.86 7.68 3.80
N THR A 60 13.37 6.60 3.20
CA THR A 60 13.91 5.44 3.92
C THR A 60 15.38 5.23 3.58
N LYS A 61 16.05 4.34 4.32
CA LYS A 61 17.44 3.94 4.01
C LYS A 61 17.61 3.30 2.63
N TYR A 62 16.53 2.80 2.03
CA TYR A 62 16.49 2.22 0.69
C TYR A 62 16.07 3.23 -0.38
N GLY A 63 15.88 4.50 -0.02
CA GLY A 63 15.38 5.55 -0.90
C GLY A 63 13.93 5.94 -0.63
N LYS A 64 13.35 6.69 -1.57
CA LYS A 64 11.96 7.17 -1.48
C LYS A 64 10.99 6.03 -1.76
N LEU A 65 10.05 5.83 -0.84
CA LEU A 65 8.92 4.92 -1.00
C LEU A 65 7.64 5.72 -1.17
N ASN A 66 6.81 5.35 -2.14
CA ASN A 66 5.51 5.97 -2.38
C ASN A 66 4.39 5.04 -1.95
N PHE A 67 3.59 5.50 -0.99
CA PHE A 67 2.45 4.75 -0.49
C PHE A 67 1.16 5.39 -0.96
N THR A 68 0.24 4.55 -1.43
CA THR A 68 -1.12 4.95 -1.78
C THR A 68 -2.05 4.45 -0.68
N ARG A 69 -2.61 5.37 0.12
CA ARG A 69 -3.52 5.01 1.20
C ARG A 69 -4.94 5.44 0.86
N LEU A 70 -5.88 4.52 0.97
CA LEU A 70 -7.31 4.79 0.93
C LEU A 70 -7.76 5.33 2.31
N PRO A 71 -8.39 6.51 2.44
CA PRO A 71 -8.96 6.94 3.71
C PRO A 71 -10.31 6.26 3.94
N ALA A 72 -10.52 5.74 5.14
CA ALA A 72 -11.86 5.56 5.71
C ALA A 72 -12.31 6.90 6.29
N LYS A 73 -13.46 7.42 5.86
CA LYS A 73 -14.15 8.49 6.60
C LYS A 73 -15.05 7.84 7.67
N GLN A 74 -15.00 8.43 8.87
CA GLN A 74 -16.00 8.27 9.94
C GLN A 74 -17.23 9.15 9.67
#